data_AF-A0A935J4H1-F1
#
_entry.id   AF-A0A935J4H1-F1
#
_cell.length_a   1.000
_cell.length_b   1.000
_cell.length_c   1.000
_cell.angle_alpha   90.00
_cell.angle_beta   90.00
_cell.angle_gamma   90.00
#
_symmetry.space_group_name_H-M   'P 1'
#
loop_
_entity.id
_entity.type
_entity.pdbx_description
1 polymer ?
#
loop_
_entity_poly.entity_id
_entity_poly.type
_entity_poly.pdbx_seq_one_letter_code
_entity_poly.pdbx_strand_id
1 'polypeptide(L)'
;MNTTNWLMKNVRLKRAYFSAFHPVYDTPLENKPAVNPMREHRLYQASFLLRDYGFDLEDLPFTTESNLPIHTDPKQAWAQMNLLHSPIEINQADRHQLLRIPGIGLKGADAILNARRLSRLRDLSTLKKLGIIAERAAPYVLLDGRKSAYQLGLFK
;
A
#
# COMPACT_ATOMS: atom_id res chain seq x y z
N MET A 1 -14.58 7.08 1.12
CA MET A 1 -13.36 7.28 1.93
C MET A 1 -13.32 8.62 2.66
N ASN A 2 -13.89 9.69 2.11
CA ASN A 2 -13.88 11.05 2.71
C ASN A 2 -14.35 11.07 4.18
N THR A 3 -15.51 10.48 4.47
CA THR A 3 -16.05 10.40 5.84
C THR A 3 -15.09 9.71 6.80
N THR A 4 -14.51 8.58 6.39
CA THR A 4 -13.54 7.84 7.21
C THR A 4 -12.29 8.68 7.51
N ASN A 5 -11.73 9.32 6.49
CA ASN A 5 -10.54 10.18 6.65
C ASN A 5 -10.84 11.35 7.60
N TRP A 6 -11.99 12.01 7.40
CA TRP A 6 -12.43 13.12 8.28
C TRP A 6 -12.58 12.65 9.73
N LEU A 7 -13.23 11.50 9.97
CA LEU A 7 -13.41 10.97 11.32
C LEU A 7 -12.07 10.60 11.98
N MET A 8 -11.13 10.03 11.23
CA MET A 8 -9.80 9.73 11.74
C MET A 8 -9.05 11.00 12.15
N LYS A 9 -9.06 12.04 11.30
CA LYS A 9 -8.35 13.30 11.55
C LYS A 9 -8.99 14.14 12.68
N ASN A 10 -10.32 14.21 12.74
CA ASN A 10 -11.03 15.17 13.60
C ASN A 10 -11.56 14.55 14.90
N VAL A 11 -11.96 13.28 14.90
CA VAL A 11 -12.54 12.62 16.08
C VAL A 11 -11.70 11.45 16.60
N ARG A 12 -10.47 11.27 16.08
CA ARG A 12 -9.52 10.23 16.48
C ARG A 12 -10.09 8.82 16.39
N LEU A 13 -10.90 8.56 15.37
CA LEU A 13 -11.47 7.24 15.11
C LEU A 13 -10.35 6.19 14.97
N LYS A 14 -10.34 5.17 15.84
CA LYS A 14 -9.31 4.12 15.83
C LYS A 14 -9.48 3.10 14.71
N ARG A 15 -10.73 2.77 14.36
CA ARG A 15 -11.07 1.76 13.36
C ARG A 15 -12.38 2.09 12.67
N ALA A 16 -12.37 2.03 11.35
CA ALA A 16 -13.58 2.00 10.54
C ALA A 16 -13.91 0.54 10.17
N TYR A 17 -15.21 0.24 10.12
CA TYR A 17 -15.71 -1.04 9.64
C TYR A 17 -16.48 -0.78 8.34
N PHE A 18 -16.17 -1.58 7.33
CA PHE A 18 -16.83 -1.56 6.03
C PHE A 18 -17.58 -2.87 5.84
N SER A 19 -18.71 -2.80 5.15
CA SER A 19 -19.49 -3.96 4.75
C SER A 19 -19.95 -3.75 3.32
N ALA A 20 -19.68 -4.74 2.47
CA ALA A 20 -20.20 -4.77 1.11
C ALA A 20 -21.72 -4.86 1.13
N PHE A 21 -22.37 -4.02 0.32
CA PHE A 21 -23.81 -4.07 0.14
C PHE A 21 -24.23 -5.37 -0.54
N HIS A 22 -25.20 -6.05 0.08
CA HIS A 22 -25.91 -7.19 -0.46
C HIS A 22 -27.41 -6.92 -0.33
N PRO A 23 -28.22 -7.16 -1.36
CA PRO A 23 -29.66 -6.97 -1.28
C PRO A 23 -30.25 -7.96 -0.27
N VAL A 24 -31.23 -7.48 0.49
CA VAL A 24 -32.00 -8.28 1.46
C VAL A 24 -33.47 -8.22 1.04
N TYR A 25 -34.12 -9.36 1.05
CA TYR A 25 -35.55 -9.49 0.73
C TYR A 25 -36.42 -8.63 1.66
N ASP A 26 -37.55 -8.10 1.14
CA ASP A 26 -38.48 -7.23 1.87
C ASP A 26 -37.80 -5.94 2.39
N THR A 27 -36.81 -5.42 1.67
CA THR A 27 -36.19 -4.12 1.98
C THR A 27 -36.27 -3.18 0.79
N PRO A 28 -36.27 -1.85 1.01
CA PRO A 28 -36.28 -0.87 -0.09
C PRO A 28 -35.12 -1.01 -1.09
N LEU A 29 -34.07 -1.75 -0.73
CA LEU A 29 -32.89 -1.98 -1.56
C LEU A 29 -32.83 -3.39 -2.15
N GLU A 30 -33.86 -4.23 -1.99
CA GLU A 30 -33.87 -5.62 -2.46
C GLU A 30 -33.58 -5.76 -3.96
N ASN A 31 -34.03 -4.79 -4.76
CA ASN A 31 -33.88 -4.77 -6.23
C ASN A 31 -32.58 -4.08 -6.70
N LYS A 32 -31.67 -3.76 -5.78
CA LYS A 32 -30.37 -3.16 -6.12
C LYS A 32 -29.32 -4.26 -6.33
N PRO A 33 -28.39 -4.08 -7.28
CA PRO A 33 -27.31 -5.03 -7.47
C PRO A 33 -26.39 -5.09 -6.24
N ALA A 34 -25.98 -6.30 -5.86
CA ALA A 34 -24.93 -6.48 -4.87
C ALA A 34 -23.63 -5.81 -5.34
N VAL A 35 -22.87 -5.27 -4.39
CA VAL A 35 -21.58 -4.68 -4.71
C VAL A 35 -20.50 -5.76 -4.79
N ASN A 36 -19.48 -5.59 -5.63
CA ASN A 36 -18.35 -6.52 -5.67
C ASN A 36 -17.69 -6.60 -4.27
N PRO A 37 -17.61 -7.79 -3.63
CA PRO A 37 -17.05 -7.95 -2.29
C PRO A 37 -15.60 -7.46 -2.15
N MET A 38 -14.82 -7.49 -3.24
CA MET A 38 -13.45 -6.97 -3.25
C MET A 38 -13.37 -5.49 -2.89
N ARG A 39 -14.44 -4.71 -3.12
CA ARG A 39 -14.50 -3.30 -2.72
C ARG A 39 -14.35 -3.13 -1.22
N GLU A 40 -14.95 -4.02 -0.42
CA GLU A 40 -14.79 -4.00 1.03
C GLU A 40 -13.32 -4.20 1.43
N HIS A 41 -12.65 -5.20 0.83
CA HIS A 41 -11.23 -5.45 1.05
C HIS A 41 -10.36 -4.23 0.67
N ARG A 42 -10.64 -3.57 -0.45
CA ARG A 42 -9.92 -2.35 -0.87
C ARG A 42 -10.12 -1.19 0.10
N LEU A 43 -11.33 -1.02 0.64
CA LEU A 43 -11.61 0.01 1.65
C LEU A 43 -10.83 -0.26 2.95
N TYR A 44 -10.76 -1.52 3.40
CA TYR A 44 -9.93 -1.88 4.55
C TYR A 44 -8.45 -1.62 4.30
N GLN A 45 -7.92 -2.02 3.14
CA GLN A 45 -6.53 -1.73 2.76
C GLN A 45 -6.23 -0.23 2.77
N ALA A 46 -7.08 0.57 2.13
CA ALA A 46 -6.94 2.04 2.12
C ALA A 46 -7.02 2.63 3.54
N SER A 47 -7.90 2.12 4.40
CA SER A 47 -7.99 2.59 5.79
C SER A 47 -6.71 2.34 6.59
N PHE A 48 -6.02 1.22 6.35
CA PHE A 48 -4.70 0.98 6.97
C PHE A 48 -3.65 1.94 6.44
N LEU A 49 -3.68 2.27 5.15
CA LEU A 49 -2.71 3.22 4.58
C LEU A 49 -2.85 4.61 5.19
N LEU A 50 -4.08 5.10 5.33
CA LEU A 50 -4.36 6.38 5.97
C LEU A 50 -3.91 6.39 7.44
N ARG A 51 -4.20 5.31 8.17
CA ARG A 51 -3.95 5.25 9.62
C ARG A 51 -2.48 4.99 9.99
N ASP A 52 -1.86 4.01 9.34
CA ASP A 52 -0.60 3.41 9.81
C ASP A 52 0.60 3.72 8.89
N TYR A 53 0.36 4.10 7.63
CA TYR A 53 1.40 4.30 6.62
C TYR A 53 1.60 5.77 6.23
N GLY A 54 0.84 6.69 6.82
CA GLY A 54 0.97 8.13 6.56
C GLY A 54 0.59 8.51 5.12
N PHE A 55 -0.32 7.76 4.50
CA PHE A 55 -0.98 8.19 3.28
C PHE A 55 -2.02 9.25 3.60
N ASP A 56 -2.17 10.22 2.70
CA ASP A 56 -3.32 11.10 2.66
C ASP A 56 -4.36 10.58 1.66
N LEU A 57 -5.53 11.21 1.67
CA LEU A 57 -6.65 10.78 0.82
C LEU A 57 -6.31 10.98 -0.67
N GLU A 58 -5.55 12.03 -0.97
CA GLU A 58 -5.08 12.43 -2.29
C GLU A 58 -4.04 11.45 -2.85
N ASP A 59 -3.37 10.70 -1.98
CA ASP A 59 -2.45 9.63 -2.39
C ASP A 59 -3.19 8.34 -2.80
N LEU A 60 -4.46 8.19 -2.48
CA LEU A 60 -5.15 6.94 -2.80
C LEU A 60 -5.45 6.90 -4.32
N PRO A 61 -5.16 5.77 -5.00
CA PRO A 61 -5.22 5.67 -6.46
C PRO A 61 -6.67 5.47 -6.94
N PHE A 62 -7.54 6.46 -6.70
CA PHE A 62 -8.92 6.41 -7.18
C PHE A 62 -8.99 6.40 -8.71
N THR A 63 -9.89 5.59 -9.26
CA THR A 63 -10.24 5.59 -10.68
C THR A 63 -11.07 6.81 -11.03
N THR A 64 -11.33 7.01 -12.33
CA THR A 64 -12.25 8.05 -12.84
C THR A 64 -13.66 7.95 -12.24
N GLU A 65 -14.08 6.75 -11.82
CA GLU A 65 -15.35 6.51 -11.14
C GLU A 65 -15.29 6.73 -9.62
N SER A 66 -14.23 7.35 -9.10
CA SER A 66 -14.00 7.58 -7.66
C SER A 66 -13.94 6.30 -6.82
N ASN A 67 -13.62 5.15 -7.43
CA ASN A 67 -13.47 3.86 -6.76
C ASN A 67 -11.99 3.47 -6.66
N LEU A 68 -11.63 2.60 -5.71
CA LEU A 68 -10.30 2.00 -5.68
C LEU A 68 -10.18 0.89 -6.74
N PRO A 69 -8.98 0.63 -7.30
CA PRO A 69 -8.79 -0.44 -8.28
C PRO A 69 -9.19 -1.79 -7.69
N ILE A 70 -10.04 -2.53 -8.38
CA ILE A 70 -10.56 -3.81 -7.88
C ILE A 70 -9.47 -4.87 -7.83
N HIS A 71 -8.63 -4.96 -8.85
CA HIS A 71 -7.65 -6.05 -8.99
C HIS A 71 -6.29 -5.75 -8.36
N THR A 72 -6.02 -4.51 -7.97
CA THR A 72 -4.71 -4.09 -7.46
C THR A 72 -4.84 -3.47 -6.07
N ASP A 73 -3.98 -3.91 -5.16
CA ASP A 73 -3.85 -3.31 -3.82
C ASP A 73 -3.55 -1.81 -3.90
N PRO A 74 -4.21 -0.95 -3.10
CA PRO A 74 -4.03 0.51 -3.21
C PRO A 74 -2.57 0.96 -3.04
N LYS A 75 -1.80 0.31 -2.17
CA LYS A 75 -0.37 0.64 -1.98
C LYS A 75 0.44 0.26 -3.22
N GLN A 76 0.17 -0.92 -3.78
CA GLN A 76 0.78 -1.38 -5.03
C GLN A 76 0.44 -0.45 -6.20
N ALA A 77 -0.83 -0.09 -6.36
CA ALA A 77 -1.29 0.78 -7.45
C ALA A 77 -0.65 2.18 -7.34
N TRP A 78 -0.58 2.76 -6.15
CA TRP A 78 0.13 4.02 -5.93
C TRP A 78 1.61 3.90 -6.30
N ALA A 79 2.30 2.84 -5.87
CA ALA A 79 3.72 2.66 -6.16
C ALA A 79 4.01 2.43 -7.65
N GLN A 80 3.11 1.75 -8.38
CA GLN A 80 3.21 1.62 -9.84
C GLN A 80 3.18 2.98 -10.52
N MET A 81 2.31 3.89 -10.08
CA MET A 81 2.17 5.23 -10.65
C MET A 81 3.33 6.17 -10.27
N ASN A 82 3.88 6.03 -9.05
CA ASN A 82 4.80 7.04 -8.48
C ASN A 82 6.26 6.59 -8.39
N LEU A 83 6.53 5.29 -8.21
CA LEU A 83 7.88 4.79 -7.90
C LEU A 83 8.50 3.96 -9.03
N LEU A 84 7.72 3.46 -9.99
CA LEU A 84 8.23 2.59 -11.04
C LEU A 84 9.31 3.27 -11.91
N HIS A 85 9.12 4.56 -12.20
CA HIS A 85 10.07 5.37 -12.97
C HIS A 85 11.00 6.22 -12.09
N SER A 86 10.75 6.24 -10.78
CA SER A 86 11.52 7.00 -9.78
C SER A 86 11.75 6.14 -8.53
N PRO A 87 12.53 5.04 -8.66
CA PRO A 87 12.76 4.12 -7.56
C PRO A 87 13.51 4.80 -6.42
N ILE A 88 13.22 4.36 -5.19
CA ILE A 88 13.76 4.97 -3.96
C ILE A 88 15.08 4.28 -3.56
N GLU A 89 16.14 5.06 -3.31
CA GLU A 89 17.38 4.54 -2.75
C GLU A 89 17.21 4.17 -1.27
N ILE A 90 17.25 2.86 -0.98
CA ILE A 90 16.94 2.32 0.35
C ILE A 90 17.90 2.84 1.44
N ASN A 91 19.15 3.11 1.07
CA ASN A 91 20.16 3.57 2.02
C ASN A 91 20.00 5.06 2.38
N GLN A 92 19.20 5.81 1.63
CA GLN A 92 18.98 7.24 1.85
C GLN A 92 17.53 7.57 2.27
N ALA A 93 16.58 6.73 1.90
CA ALA A 93 15.15 6.95 2.13
C ALA A 93 14.79 7.23 3.60
N ASP A 94 13.92 8.19 3.87
CA ASP A 94 13.35 8.33 5.21
C ASP A 94 12.29 7.24 5.51
N ARG A 95 11.80 7.20 6.75
CA ARG A 95 10.81 6.21 7.16
C ARG A 95 9.52 6.30 6.35
N HIS A 96 9.07 7.51 6.01
CA HIS A 96 7.82 7.73 5.27
C HIS A 96 7.95 7.21 3.85
N GLN A 97 9.05 7.54 3.16
CA GLN A 97 9.40 6.99 1.85
C GLN A 97 9.46 5.46 1.86
N LEU A 98 10.09 4.86 2.89
CA LEU A 98 10.13 3.41 3.02
C LEU A 98 8.73 2.78 3.17
N LEU A 99 7.86 3.43 3.94
CA LEU A 99 6.49 2.98 4.12
C LEU A 99 5.62 3.11 2.88
N ARG A 100 6.04 3.87 1.86
CA ARG A 100 5.34 3.92 0.56
C ARG A 100 5.61 2.69 -0.31
N ILE A 101 6.72 1.99 -0.08
CA ILE A 101 7.18 0.89 -0.94
C ILE A 101 6.38 -0.41 -0.64
N PRO A 102 5.80 -1.08 -1.66
CA PRO A 102 5.16 -2.38 -1.48
C PRO A 102 6.13 -3.44 -0.96
N GLY A 103 5.65 -4.32 -0.07
CA GLY A 103 6.48 -5.34 0.58
C GLY A 103 7.26 -4.83 1.82
N ILE A 104 7.32 -3.51 2.04
CA ILE A 104 7.88 -2.90 3.25
C ILE A 104 6.73 -2.46 4.17
N GLY A 105 6.61 -3.12 5.33
CA GLY A 105 5.69 -2.75 6.42
C GLY A 105 6.38 -1.91 7.49
N LEU A 106 5.66 -1.54 8.56
CA LEU A 106 6.22 -0.75 9.69
C LEU A 106 7.50 -1.36 10.25
N LYS A 107 7.45 -2.64 10.62
CA LYS A 107 8.62 -3.38 11.13
C LYS A 107 9.76 -3.45 10.11
N GLY A 108 9.43 -3.61 8.82
CA GLY A 108 10.43 -3.67 7.75
C GLY A 108 11.13 -2.33 7.51
N ALA A 109 10.39 -1.23 7.57
CA ALA A 109 10.96 0.12 7.49
C ALA A 109 11.91 0.37 8.66
N ASP A 110 11.51 0.04 9.89
CA ASP A 110 12.35 0.19 11.07
C ASP A 110 13.60 -0.71 10.99
N ALA A 111 13.45 -1.94 10.48
CA ALA A 111 14.56 -2.87 10.25
C ALA A 111 15.59 -2.32 9.23
N ILE A 112 15.14 -1.72 8.13
CA ILE A 112 16.01 -1.06 7.15
C ILE A 112 16.80 0.09 7.78
N LEU A 113 16.09 0.97 8.50
CA LEU A 113 16.71 2.14 9.13
C LEU A 113 17.81 1.74 10.12
N ASN A 114 17.60 0.65 10.86
CA ASN A 114 18.61 0.11 11.77
C ASN A 114 19.75 -0.58 11.02
N ALA A 115 19.45 -1.42 10.03
CA ALA A 115 20.46 -2.18 9.29
C ALA A 115 21.45 -1.27 8.55
N ARG A 116 20.96 -0.19 7.93
CA ARG A 116 21.81 0.72 7.15
C ARG A 116 22.80 1.55 7.97
N ARG A 117 22.62 1.61 9.30
CA ARG A 117 23.59 2.21 10.22
C ARG A 117 24.84 1.33 10.38
N LEU A 118 24.68 0.02 10.19
CA LEU A 118 25.76 -0.96 10.33
C LEU A 118 26.47 -1.21 9.00
N SER A 119 25.71 -1.37 7.91
CA SER A 119 26.27 -1.63 6.58
C SER A 119 25.32 -1.18 5.48
N ARG A 120 25.86 -0.86 4.31
CA ARG A 120 25.03 -0.51 3.14
C ARG A 120 24.28 -1.74 2.63
N LEU A 121 22.98 -1.56 2.37
CA LEU A 121 22.11 -2.57 1.79
C LEU A 121 22.31 -2.61 0.28
N ARG A 122 22.84 -3.73 -0.23
CA ARG A 122 23.26 -3.87 -1.64
C ARG A 122 22.52 -4.94 -2.43
N ASP A 123 21.80 -5.82 -1.73
CA ASP A 123 21.14 -6.97 -2.35
C ASP A 123 19.76 -7.23 -1.74
N LEU A 124 18.89 -7.84 -2.56
CA LEU A 124 17.53 -8.22 -2.15
C LEU A 124 17.52 -9.31 -1.08
N SER A 125 18.56 -10.15 -1.00
CA SER A 125 18.63 -11.23 -0.01
C SER A 125 18.71 -10.68 1.42
N THR A 126 19.41 -9.56 1.59
CA THR A 126 19.52 -8.82 2.84
C THR A 126 18.16 -8.23 3.22
N LEU A 127 17.41 -7.68 2.24
CA LEU A 127 16.04 -7.24 2.51
C LEU A 127 15.13 -8.38 2.97
N LYS A 128 15.23 -9.57 2.35
CA LYS A 128 14.47 -10.76 2.79
C LYS A 128 14.80 -11.15 4.23
N LYS A 129 16.08 -11.12 4.62
CA LYS A 129 16.51 -11.39 6.01
C LYS A 129 15.95 -10.38 7.01
N LEU A 130 15.65 -9.16 6.57
CA LEU A 130 14.99 -8.12 7.37
C LEU A 130 13.45 -8.28 7.40
N GLY A 131 12.90 -9.35 6.83
CA GLY A 131 11.46 -9.62 6.79
C GLY A 131 10.70 -8.83 5.72
N ILE A 132 11.39 -8.28 4.72
CA ILE A 132 10.79 -7.56 3.60
C ILE A 132 10.43 -8.54 2.50
N ILE A 133 9.25 -8.37 1.90
CA ILE A 133 8.85 -9.12 0.71
C ILE A 133 9.58 -8.52 -0.49
N ALA A 134 10.82 -8.97 -0.70
CA ALA A 134 11.75 -8.35 -1.64
C ALA A 134 11.23 -8.39 -3.08
N GLU A 135 10.47 -9.42 -3.48
CA GLU A 135 9.83 -9.51 -4.79
C GLU A 135 8.87 -8.35 -5.06
N ARG A 136 8.18 -7.87 -4.03
CA ARG A 136 7.25 -6.73 -4.15
C ARG A 136 7.97 -5.39 -4.09
N ALA A 137 9.08 -5.31 -3.35
CA ALA A 137 9.85 -4.07 -3.19
C ALA A 137 10.79 -3.83 -4.38
N ALA A 138 11.34 -4.89 -4.98
CA ALA A 138 12.38 -4.85 -6.00
C ALA A 138 12.13 -3.87 -7.16
N PRO A 139 10.91 -3.76 -7.74
CA PRO A 139 10.66 -2.82 -8.83
C PRO A 139 10.78 -1.35 -8.44
N TYR A 140 10.72 -1.03 -7.14
CA TYR A 140 10.54 0.32 -6.62
C TYR A 140 11.75 0.84 -5.83
N VAL A 141 12.83 0.07 -5.77
CA VAL A 141 14.01 0.40 -4.95
C VAL A 141 15.31 0.38 -5.72
N LEU A 142 16.23 1.23 -5.28
CA LEU A 142 17.64 1.12 -5.56
C LEU A 142 18.37 0.57 -4.34
N LEU A 143 19.38 -0.24 -4.63
CA LEU A 143 20.28 -0.86 -3.68
C LEU A 143 21.68 -0.34 -3.96
N ASP A 144 22.08 0.70 -3.23
CA ASP A 144 23.38 1.35 -3.39
C ASP A 144 23.61 1.89 -4.81
N GLY A 145 22.60 2.60 -5.34
CA GLY A 145 22.59 3.21 -6.66
C GLY A 145 22.24 2.24 -7.80
N ARG A 146 22.01 0.96 -7.50
CA ARG A 146 21.72 -0.06 -8.52
C ARG A 146 20.28 -0.53 -8.45
N LYS A 147 19.63 -0.64 -9.61
CA LYS A 147 18.36 -1.37 -9.71
C LYS A 147 18.62 -2.84 -9.39
N SER A 148 17.72 -3.47 -8.63
CA SER A 148 17.82 -4.91 -8.44
C SER A 148 17.61 -5.62 -9.77
N ALA A 149 18.44 -6.63 -10.06
CA ALA A 149 18.19 -7.56 -11.15
C ALA A 149 16.98 -8.42 -10.78
N TYR A 150 15.77 -7.89 -10.98
CA TYR A 150 14.53 -8.64 -10.85
C TYR A 150 14.11 -9.03 -12.25
N GLN A 151 14.14 -10.33 -12.56
CA GLN A 151 13.37 -10.82 -13.69
C GLN A 151 11.91 -10.57 -13.32
N LEU A 152 11.28 -9.60 -13.99
CA LEU A 152 9.84 -9.50 -14.03
C LEU A 152 9.33 -10.85 -14.53
N GLY A 153 8.90 -11.70 -13.60
CA GLY A 153 7.93 -12.73 -13.95
C GLY A 153 6.77 -11.97 -14.53
N LEU A 154 6.63 -11.99 -15.86
CA LEU A 154 5.46 -11.51 -16.57
C LEU A 154 4.26 -12.04 -15.80
N PHE A 155 3.53 -11.16 -15.12
CA PHE A 155 2.33 -11.52 -14.38
C PHE A 155 1.38 -12.18 -15.39
N LYS A 156 1.06 -13.47 -15.17
CA LYS A 156 -0.08 -14.15 -15.78
C LYS A 156 -1.34 -13.78 -15.03
#